data_AF-A0A6B1ACB8-F1
#
_entry.id   AF-A0A6B1ACB8-F1
#
_cell.length_a   1.000
_cell.length_b   1.000
_cell.length_c   1.000
_cell.angle_alpha   90.00
_cell.angle_beta   90.00
_cell.angle_gamma   90.00
#
_symmetry.space_group_name_H-M   'P 1'
#
loop_
_entity.id
_entity.type
_entity.pdbx_description
1 polymer ?
#
loop_
_entity_poly.entity_id
_entity_poly.type
_entity_poly.pdbx_seq_one_letter_code
_entity_poly.pdbx_strand_id
1 'polypeptide(L)'
;MAHPRVHARLTPVIETGQAATCAIIDLEVLYSTRKAEEHGRARARRTLAYRHVPLTEAIFQRASNLTVLHYDADFDTIAAVTGQVTEWVAPRGSL
;
A
#
# COMPACT_ATOMS: atom_id res chain seq x y z
N MET A 1 -15.39 -0.45 -3.01
CA MET A 1 -16.10 0.32 -1.96
C MET A 1 -15.08 0.77 -0.93
N ALA A 2 -15.19 1.99 -0.40
CA ALA A 2 -14.32 2.43 0.70
C ALA A 2 -14.83 1.82 2.01
N HIS A 3 -14.07 0.91 2.62
CA HIS A 3 -14.45 0.35 3.91
C HIS A 3 -14.11 1.35 5.03
N PRO A 4 -15.04 1.73 5.93
CA PRO A 4 -14.84 2.80 6.90
C PRO A 4 -13.60 2.58 7.80
N ARG A 5 -13.33 1.34 8.21
CA ARG A 5 -12.16 1.01 9.04
C ARG A 5 -10.84 1.22 8.29
N VAL A 6 -10.78 0.84 7.02
CA VAL A 6 -9.60 1.03 6.18
C VAL A 6 -9.36 2.52 5.96
N HIS A 7 -10.44 3.27 5.68
CA HIS A 7 -10.36 4.72 5.55
C HIS A 7 -9.82 5.37 6.83
N ALA A 8 -10.41 5.06 7.99
CA ALA A 8 -9.97 5.60 9.28
C ALA A 8 -8.49 5.30 9.58
N ARG A 9 -7.97 4.12 9.18
CA ARG A 9 -6.57 3.75 9.39
C ARG A 9 -5.61 4.41 8.40
N LEU A 10 -6.00 4.55 7.13
CA LEU A 10 -5.12 5.04 6.05
C LEU A 10 -5.12 6.55 5.91
N THR A 11 -6.24 7.23 6.16
CA THR A 11 -6.36 8.68 5.97
C THR A 11 -5.27 9.46 6.70
N PRO A 12 -5.00 9.22 8.00
CA PRO A 12 -3.93 9.95 8.70
C PRO A 12 -2.55 9.72 8.06
N VAL A 13 -2.24 8.49 7.67
CA VAL A 13 -0.93 8.12 7.09
C VAL A 13 -0.71 8.79 5.72
N ILE A 14 -1.78 8.91 4.94
CA ILE A 14 -1.76 9.57 3.63
C ILE A 14 -1.66 11.09 3.81
N GLU A 15 -2.51 11.68 4.65
CA GLU A 15 -2.59 13.13 4.85
C GLU A 15 -1.34 13.72 5.50
N THR A 16 -0.65 12.95 6.36
CA THR A 16 0.64 13.37 6.94
C THR A 16 1.84 13.13 6.02
N GLY A 17 1.62 12.59 4.81
CA GLY A 17 2.67 12.32 3.83
C GLY A 17 3.59 11.16 4.20
N GLN A 18 3.16 10.27 5.09
CA GLN A 18 3.91 9.10 5.53
C GLN A 18 3.72 7.89 4.60
N ALA A 19 2.74 7.94 3.69
CA ALA A 19 2.47 6.88 2.73
C ALA A 19 3.42 6.95 1.51
N ALA A 20 4.06 5.84 1.18
CA ALA A 20 4.89 5.68 0.00
C ALA A 20 4.32 4.61 -0.95
N THR A 21 4.65 4.70 -2.24
CA THR A 21 4.32 3.70 -3.26
C THR A 21 5.51 3.49 -4.20
N CYS A 22 5.49 2.41 -4.96
CA CYS A 22 6.45 2.14 -6.02
C CYS A 22 5.73 1.64 -7.29
N ALA A 23 6.47 1.53 -8.39
CA ALA A 23 5.91 1.16 -9.68
C ALA A 23 5.18 -0.20 -9.66
N ILE A 24 5.63 -1.19 -8.87
CA ILE A 24 4.98 -2.51 -8.80
C ILE A 24 3.58 -2.38 -8.17
N ILE A 25 3.47 -1.71 -7.02
CA ILE A 25 2.18 -1.49 -6.35
C ILE A 25 1.25 -0.66 -7.23
N ASP A 26 1.77 0.38 -7.90
CA ASP A 26 0.95 1.17 -8.81
C ASP A 26 0.44 0.34 -9.99
N LEU A 27 1.26 -0.58 -10.55
CA LEU A 27 0.82 -1.49 -11.61
C LEU A 27 -0.29 -2.43 -11.12
N GLU A 28 -0.14 -3.04 -9.94
CA GLU A 28 -1.14 -3.93 -9.35
C GLU A 28 -2.48 -3.20 -9.12
N VAL A 29 -2.43 -2.01 -8.54
CA VAL A 29 -3.63 -1.21 -8.25
C VAL A 29 -4.31 -0.77 -9.55
N LEU A 30 -3.54 -0.38 -10.57
CA LEU A 30 -4.08 0.12 -11.83
C LEU A 30 -4.55 -0.99 -12.77
N TYR A 31 -4.07 -2.23 -12.61
CA TYR A 31 -4.44 -3.38 -13.43
C TYR A 31 -5.95 -3.62 -13.51
N SER A 32 -6.67 -3.37 -12.41
CA SER A 32 -8.11 -3.64 -12.33
C SER A 32 -8.99 -2.60 -13.03
N THR A 33 -8.42 -1.48 -13.48
CA THR A 33 -9.18 -0.43 -14.17
C THR A 33 -9.63 -0.92 -15.55
N ARG A 34 -10.90 -0.66 -15.91
CA ARG A 34 -11.49 -1.19 -17.16
C ARG A 34 -11.54 -0.17 -18.29
N LYS A 35 -11.24 1.10 -18.01
CA LYS A 35 -11.31 2.22 -18.97
C LYS A 35 -10.07 3.11 -18.83
N ALA A 36 -9.58 3.63 -19.96
CA ALA A 36 -8.40 4.52 -19.99
C ALA A 36 -8.57 5.78 -19.12
N GLU A 37 -9.76 6.38 -19.11
CA GLU A 37 -10.06 7.55 -18.27
C GLU A 37 -10.04 7.21 -16.76
N GLU A 38 -10.54 6.02 -16.40
CA GLU A 38 -10.50 5.54 -15.02
C GLU A 38 -9.05 5.28 -14.58
N HIS A 39 -8.26 4.64 -15.42
CA HIS A 39 -6.83 4.43 -15.21
C HIS A 39 -6.09 5.77 -15.00
N GLY A 40 -6.36 6.76 -15.86
CA GLY A 40 -5.77 8.10 -15.74
C GLY A 40 -6.12 8.78 -14.42
N ARG A 41 -7.39 8.73 -14.01
CA ARG A 41 -7.84 9.30 -12.72
C ARG A 41 -7.24 8.58 -11.51
N ALA A 42 -7.18 7.25 -11.55
CA ALA A 42 -6.59 6.45 -10.48
C ALA A 42 -5.10 6.75 -10.33
N ARG A 43 -4.35 6.82 -11.45
CA ARG A 43 -2.94 7.21 -11.46
C ARG A 43 -2.72 8.61 -10.87
N ALA A 44 -3.49 9.60 -11.34
CA ALA A 44 -3.36 10.98 -10.85
C ALA A 44 -3.60 11.09 -9.34
N ARG A 45 -4.63 10.39 -8.81
CA ARG A 45 -4.89 10.33 -7.36
C ARG A 45 -3.72 9.73 -6.59
N ARG A 46 -3.11 8.66 -7.09
CA ARG A 46 -1.95 8.04 -6.43
C ARG A 46 -0.72 8.94 -6.45
N THR A 47 -0.45 9.62 -7.55
CA THR A 47 0.64 10.61 -7.66
C THR A 47 0.52 11.74 -6.65
N LEU A 48 -0.71 12.16 -6.33
CA LEU A 48 -0.95 13.21 -5.33
C LEU A 48 -0.88 12.68 -3.89
N ALA A 49 -1.30 11.44 -3.65
CA ALA A 49 -1.49 10.90 -2.31
C ALA A 49 -0.24 10.19 -1.73
N TYR A 50 0.65 9.66 -2.57
CA TYR A 50 1.76 8.82 -2.12
C TYR A 50 3.11 9.37 -2.61
N ARG A 51 4.14 9.25 -1.76
CA ARG A 51 5.52 9.44 -2.20
C ARG A 51 5.94 8.28 -3.09
N HIS A 52 6.20 8.54 -4.36
CA HIS A 52 6.77 7.53 -5.25
C HIS A 52 8.25 7.30 -4.93
N VAL A 53 8.65 6.05 -4.69
CA VAL A 53 10.04 5.66 -4.43
C VAL A 53 10.59 4.74 -5.53
N PRO A 54 11.88 4.85 -5.88
CA PRO A 54 12.48 4.00 -6.91
C PRO A 54 12.71 2.58 -6.39
N LEU A 55 12.74 1.62 -7.29
CA LEU A 55 12.99 0.20 -7.00
C LEU A 55 14.50 -0.09 -7.01
N THR A 56 15.22 0.49 -6.06
CA THR A 56 16.64 0.17 -5.84
C THR A 56 16.79 -0.71 -4.61
N GLU A 57 17.88 -1.48 -4.55
CA GLU A 57 18.19 -2.31 -3.38
C GLU A 57 18.22 -1.48 -2.08
N ALA A 58 18.84 -0.31 -2.11
CA ALA A 58 18.89 0.58 -0.95
C ALA A 58 17.51 1.04 -0.47
N ILE A 59 16.56 1.28 -1.40
CA ILE A 59 15.19 1.63 -1.03
C ILE A 59 14.44 0.41 -0.52
N PHE A 60 14.64 -0.75 -1.14
CA PHE A 60 14.04 -2.00 -0.69
C PHE A 60 14.45 -2.32 0.75
N GLN A 61 15.74 -2.24 1.07
CA GLN A 61 16.25 -2.44 2.43
C GLN A 61 15.70 -1.42 3.43
N ARG A 62 15.47 -0.18 3.02
CA ARG A 62 14.81 0.81 3.89
C ARG A 62 13.33 0.47 4.09
N ALA A 63 12.64 0.03 3.05
CA ALA A 63 11.23 -0.32 3.08
C ALA A 63 10.96 -1.59 3.90
N SER A 64 11.85 -2.60 3.85
CA SER A 64 11.74 -3.83 4.64
C SER A 64 11.85 -3.59 6.16
N ASN A 65 12.42 -2.45 6.56
CA ASN A 65 12.48 -1.99 7.94
C ASN A 65 11.27 -1.14 8.37
N LEU A 66 10.32 -0.87 7.46
CA LEU A 66 9.07 -0.18 7.78
C LEU A 66 7.97 -1.20 8.08
N THR A 67 6.93 -0.75 8.78
CA THR A 67 5.72 -1.55 8.97
C THR A 67 4.97 -1.70 7.65
N VAL A 68 4.76 -2.93 7.21
CA VAL A 68 3.85 -3.22 6.10
C VAL A 68 2.42 -3.25 6.65
N LEU A 69 1.59 -2.30 6.23
CA LEU A 69 0.18 -2.26 6.56
C LEU A 69 -0.61 -3.01 5.47
N HIS A 70 -1.26 -4.12 5.84
CA HIS A 70 -1.85 -5.06 4.87
C HIS A 70 -3.26 -5.54 5.25
N TYR A 71 -3.94 -6.17 4.29
CA TYR A 71 -5.13 -6.99 4.54
C TYR A 71 -5.05 -8.27 3.70
N ASP A 72 -3.98 -9.01 3.92
CA ASP A 72 -3.67 -10.24 3.19
C ASP A 72 -2.87 -11.16 4.12
N ALA A 73 -3.30 -12.41 4.24
CA ALA A 73 -2.69 -13.37 5.15
C ALA A 73 -1.28 -13.78 4.72
N ASP A 74 -0.92 -13.60 3.45
CA ASP A 74 0.40 -13.98 2.94
C ASP A 74 1.52 -13.15 3.60
N PHE A 75 1.22 -11.92 4.03
CA PHE A 75 2.20 -11.12 4.80
C PHE A 75 2.49 -11.69 6.19
N ASP A 76 1.57 -12.43 6.82
CA ASP A 76 1.86 -13.14 8.06
C ASP A 76 2.89 -14.26 7.78
N THR A 77 2.70 -15.00 6.67
CA THR A 77 3.62 -16.06 6.23
C THR A 77 5.00 -15.50 5.90
N ILE A 78 5.06 -14.37 5.18
CA ILE A 78 6.32 -13.69 4.87
C ILE A 78 7.00 -13.23 6.16
N ALA A 79 6.27 -12.56 7.07
CA ALA A 79 6.82 -12.07 8.32
C ALA A 79 7.34 -13.18 9.24
N ALA A 80 6.72 -14.36 9.22
CA ALA A 80 7.21 -15.52 9.97
C ALA A 80 8.61 -15.98 9.52
N VAL A 81 8.99 -15.71 8.27
CA VAL A 81 10.30 -16.06 7.72
C VAL A 81 11.27 -14.88 7.79
N THR A 82 10.83 -13.68 7.44
CA THR A 82 11.70 -12.51 7.31
C THR A 82 11.87 -11.71 8.61
N GLY A 83 10.96 -11.88 9.56
CA GLY A 83 10.89 -11.06 10.78
C GLY A 83 10.46 -9.61 10.53
N GLN A 84 10.02 -9.26 9.31
CA GLN A 84 9.59 -7.90 8.99
C GLN A 84 8.35 -7.52 9.80
N VAL A 85 8.24 -6.23 10.15
CA VAL A 85 7.11 -5.73 10.94
C VAL A 85 5.90 -5.61 10.04
N THR A 86 4.80 -6.28 10.41
CA THR A 86 3.52 -6.20 9.69
C THR A 86 2.39 -5.82 10.63
N GLU A 87 1.38 -5.14 10.08
CA GLU A 87 0.16 -4.79 10.78
C GLU A 87 -1.04 -4.95 9.86
N TRP A 88 -2.10 -5.55 10.38
CA TRP A 88 -3.39 -5.62 9.70
C TRP A 88 -4.07 -4.25 9.70
N VAL A 89 -4.47 -3.74 8.53
CA VAL A 89 -5.16 -2.43 8.38
C VAL A 89 -6.54 -2.41 9.07
N ALA A 90 -7.12 -3.58 9.27
CA ALA A 90 -8.35 -3.84 10.01
C ALA A 90 -8.27 -5.27 10.57
N PRO A 91 -9.01 -5.63 11.64
CA PRO A 91 -8.97 -6.98 12.20
C PRO A 91 -9.17 -8.05 11.13
N ARG A 92 -8.38 -9.12 11.18
CA ARG A 92 -8.48 -10.23 10.23
C ARG A 92 -9.91 -10.78 10.18
N GLY A 93 -10.44 -10.97 8.97
CA GLY A 93 -11.79 -11.46 8.73
C GLY A 93 -12.91 -10.41 8.89
N SER A 94 -12.57 -9.12 8.97
CA SER A 94 -13.56 -8.03 9.12
C SER A 94 -13.86 -7.21 7.85
N LEU A 95 -13.11 -7.41 6.77
CA LEU A 95 -13.36 -6.87 5.42
C LEU A 95 -13.77 -7.98 4.45
#